data_AF-A0A382SSI3-F1
#
_entry.id   AF-A0A382SSI3-F1
#
_cell.length_a   1.000
_cell.length_b   1.000
_cell.length_c   1.000
_cell.angle_alpha   90.00
_cell.angle_beta   90.00
_cell.angle_gamma   90.00
#
_symmetry.space_group_name_H-M   'P 1'
#
loop_
_entity.id
_entity.type
_entity.pdbx_description
1 polymer ?
#
loop_
_entity_poly.entity_id
_entity_poly.type
_entity_poly.pdbx_seq_one_letter_code
_entity_poly.pdbx_strand_id
1 'polypeptide(L)'
;MLGGIAYDKTGDPLPKETLDKAKESEAILLGAVGGPKWDQLPSEKRPEKGLLGLRSEFDFFANLRPAILSKELVSASTLKEEKVADLDLLIVRELTGGIYFGEPRGKVKGSEEVLNTMRYNKDEITRIGRVAFEAARKRNGKLCSVDKA
;
A
#
# COMPACT_ATOMS: atom_id res chain seq x y z
N MET A 1 15.61 -2.76 -10.48
CA MET A 1 15.99 -3.01 -9.07
C MET A 1 15.25 -2.01 -8.21
N LEU A 2 14.76 -2.39 -7.03
CA LEU A 2 13.99 -1.50 -6.15
C LEU A 2 14.52 -1.55 -4.72
N GLY A 3 14.37 -0.46 -3.96
CA GLY A 3 14.64 -0.41 -2.52
C GLY A 3 16.12 -0.34 -2.21
N GLY A 4 16.56 -1.00 -1.14
CA GLY A 4 17.92 -0.92 -0.62
C GLY A 4 19.00 -1.33 -1.63
N ILE A 5 18.73 -2.38 -2.44
CA ILE A 5 19.67 -2.81 -3.49
C ILE A 5 19.79 -1.78 -4.62
N ALA A 6 18.74 -1.02 -4.89
CA ALA A 6 18.79 0.07 -5.85
C ALA A 6 19.59 1.24 -5.30
N TYR A 7 19.32 1.61 -4.03
CA TYR A 7 20.07 2.64 -3.33
C TYR A 7 21.57 2.33 -3.28
N ASP A 8 21.95 1.10 -2.93
CA ASP A 8 23.35 0.69 -2.86
C ASP A 8 24.10 0.85 -4.19
N LYS A 9 23.39 0.72 -5.33
CA LYS A 9 23.98 0.77 -6.67
C LYS A 9 23.90 2.14 -7.34
N THR A 10 22.87 2.93 -7.04
CA THR A 10 22.56 4.17 -7.78
C THR A 10 22.32 5.37 -6.88
N GLY A 11 22.31 5.21 -5.55
CA GLY A 11 21.93 6.26 -4.60
C GLY A 11 20.43 6.60 -4.60
N ASP A 12 19.59 5.77 -5.23
CA ASP A 12 18.15 6.00 -5.36
C ASP A 12 17.36 4.69 -5.10
N PRO A 13 16.38 4.67 -4.17
CA PRO A 13 15.54 3.50 -3.94
C PRO A 13 14.59 3.16 -5.11
N LEU A 14 14.38 4.08 -6.07
CA LEU A 14 13.60 3.86 -7.30
C LEU A 14 14.28 4.53 -8.51
N PRO A 15 15.30 3.88 -9.09
CA PRO A 15 16.03 4.43 -10.22
C PRO A 15 15.14 4.53 -11.46
N LYS A 16 15.36 5.57 -12.28
CA LYS A 16 14.63 5.79 -13.53
C LYS A 16 14.60 4.56 -14.44
N GLU A 17 15.72 3.86 -14.60
CA GLU A 17 15.79 2.64 -15.42
C GLU A 17 14.79 1.56 -14.98
N THR A 18 14.51 1.47 -13.67
CA THR A 18 13.52 0.52 -13.16
C THR A 18 12.09 0.96 -13.48
N LEU A 19 11.82 2.27 -13.42
CA LEU A 19 10.53 2.83 -13.82
C LEU A 19 10.29 2.64 -15.32
N ASP A 20 11.29 2.90 -16.15
CA ASP A 20 11.17 2.76 -17.61
C ASP A 20 10.84 1.30 -17.98
N LYS A 21 11.58 0.33 -17.42
CA LYS A 21 11.28 -1.10 -17.60
C LYS A 21 9.89 -1.51 -17.09
N ALA A 22 9.46 -0.93 -15.96
CA ALA A 22 8.14 -1.19 -15.41
C ALA A 22 7.02 -0.64 -16.31
N LYS A 23 7.24 0.50 -17.00
CA LYS A 23 6.28 1.10 -17.95
C LYS A 23 6.12 0.27 -19.22
N GLU A 24 7.16 -0.45 -19.61
CA GLU A 24 7.14 -1.38 -20.75
C GLU A 24 6.56 -2.75 -20.39
N SER A 25 6.24 -3.01 -19.12
CA SER A 25 5.77 -4.31 -18.63
C SER A 25 4.24 -4.35 -18.47
N GLU A 26 3.63 -5.50 -18.74
CA GLU A 26 2.20 -5.72 -18.50
C GLU A 26 1.86 -5.94 -17.01
N ALA A 27 2.83 -6.43 -16.23
CA ALA A 27 2.68 -6.69 -14.81
C ALA A 27 4.02 -6.53 -14.08
N ILE A 28 3.95 -6.22 -12.79
CA ILE A 28 5.11 -6.08 -11.91
C ILE A 28 4.98 -7.05 -10.76
N LEU A 29 5.95 -7.97 -10.64
CA LEU A 29 6.09 -8.83 -9.47
C LEU A 29 7.17 -8.28 -8.54
N LEU A 30 6.80 -8.03 -7.28
CA LEU A 30 7.69 -7.51 -6.26
C LEU A 30 7.85 -8.51 -5.13
N GLY A 31 9.10 -8.72 -4.68
CA GLY A 31 9.41 -9.47 -3.46
C GLY A 31 9.22 -8.61 -2.20
N ALA A 32 10.32 -8.14 -1.63
CA ALA A 32 10.31 -7.30 -0.43
C ALA A 32 11.25 -6.08 -0.57
N VAL A 33 11.02 -5.06 0.25
CA VAL A 33 11.88 -3.90 0.43
C VAL A 33 12.07 -3.62 1.91
N GLY A 34 13.20 -3.02 2.28
CA GLY A 34 13.53 -2.65 3.66
C GLY A 34 14.71 -3.46 4.22
N GLY A 35 15.30 -2.96 5.31
CA GLY A 35 16.35 -3.66 6.05
C GLY A 35 17.18 -2.71 6.94
N PRO A 36 17.71 -3.18 8.08
CA PRO A 36 18.37 -2.32 9.08
C PRO A 36 19.54 -1.50 8.56
N LYS A 37 20.21 -1.99 7.51
CA LYS A 37 21.32 -1.29 6.82
C LYS A 37 20.94 0.12 6.37
N TRP A 38 19.67 0.36 6.04
CA TRP A 38 19.21 1.61 5.43
C TRP A 38 18.37 2.48 6.38
N ASP A 39 18.26 2.12 7.66
CA ASP A 39 17.40 2.84 8.62
C ASP A 39 17.89 4.26 8.92
N GLN A 40 19.21 4.47 8.84
CA GLN A 40 19.82 5.79 9.09
C GLN A 40 19.81 6.69 7.85
N LEU A 41 19.27 6.22 6.72
CA LEU A 41 19.12 7.07 5.54
C LEU A 41 18.06 8.15 5.77
N PRO A 42 18.23 9.32 5.10
CA PRO A 42 17.16 10.30 4.96
C PRO A 42 15.87 9.64 4.46
N SER A 43 14.71 10.12 4.95
CA SER A 43 13.41 9.48 4.72
C SER A 43 13.15 9.20 3.24
N GLU A 44 13.48 10.13 2.36
CA GLU A 44 13.35 10.10 0.90
C GLU A 44 14.25 9.07 0.21
N LYS A 45 15.32 8.61 0.87
CA LYS A 45 16.26 7.61 0.37
C LYS A 45 16.03 6.21 0.92
N ARG A 46 15.12 6.05 1.89
CA ARG A 46 14.82 4.75 2.47
C ARG A 46 14.13 3.80 1.47
N PRO A 47 14.34 2.48 1.57
CA PRO A 47 13.79 1.50 0.63
C PRO A 47 12.28 1.60 0.41
N GLU A 48 11.51 1.92 1.45
CA GLU A 48 10.05 2.01 1.43
C GLU A 48 9.56 3.16 0.53
N LYS A 49 10.38 4.20 0.33
CA LYS A 49 10.04 5.29 -0.60
C LYS A 49 10.01 4.83 -2.03
N GLY A 50 10.87 3.89 -2.41
CA GLY A 50 10.81 3.33 -3.75
C GLY A 50 9.50 2.60 -4.02
N LEU A 51 8.99 1.86 -3.03
CA LEU A 51 7.68 1.20 -3.12
C LEU A 51 6.52 2.21 -3.20
N LEU A 52 6.55 3.28 -2.40
CA LEU A 52 5.52 4.33 -2.45
C LEU A 52 5.57 5.09 -3.79
N GLY A 53 6.77 5.41 -4.28
CA GLY A 53 6.97 6.06 -5.58
C GLY A 53 6.44 5.19 -6.72
N LEU A 54 6.74 3.89 -6.73
CA LEU A 54 6.22 2.96 -7.74
C LEU A 54 4.69 2.91 -7.73
N ARG A 55 4.06 2.84 -6.55
CA ARG A 55 2.60 2.83 -6.44
C ARG A 55 1.95 4.11 -6.97
N SER A 56 2.54 5.25 -6.66
CA SER A 56 2.04 6.55 -7.11
C SER A 56 2.26 6.76 -8.61
N GLU A 57 3.41 6.37 -9.15
CA GLU A 57 3.77 6.57 -10.56
C GLU A 57 2.82 5.81 -11.50
N PHE A 58 2.39 4.61 -11.11
CA PHE A 58 1.48 3.78 -11.89
C PHE A 58 0.02 3.89 -11.45
N ASP A 59 -0.29 4.76 -10.48
CA ASP A 59 -1.62 4.90 -9.89
C ASP A 59 -2.23 3.53 -9.49
N PHE A 60 -1.44 2.69 -8.80
CA PHE A 60 -1.88 1.40 -8.27
C PHE A 60 -2.80 1.59 -7.04
N PHE A 61 -3.94 2.23 -7.24
CA PHE A 61 -4.83 2.72 -6.18
C PHE A 61 -5.55 1.60 -5.43
N ALA A 62 -5.83 0.48 -6.08
CA ALA A 62 -6.58 -0.63 -5.48
C ALA A 62 -5.65 -1.70 -4.92
N ASN A 63 -5.50 -1.73 -3.60
CA ASN A 63 -4.81 -2.82 -2.93
C ASN A 63 -5.79 -3.91 -2.47
N LEU A 64 -5.66 -5.09 -3.06
CA LEU A 64 -6.43 -6.27 -2.71
C LEU A 64 -5.61 -7.14 -1.76
N ARG A 65 -6.11 -7.37 -0.54
CA ARG A 65 -5.48 -8.23 0.48
C ARG A 65 -6.46 -9.31 0.95
N PRO A 66 -6.45 -10.50 0.34
CA PRO A 66 -7.19 -11.63 0.87
C PRO A 66 -6.59 -12.06 2.22
N ALA A 67 -7.44 -12.17 3.24
CA ALA A 67 -7.14 -12.78 4.52
C ALA A 67 -7.96 -14.06 4.62
N ILE A 68 -7.30 -15.18 4.32
CA ILE A 68 -7.90 -16.51 4.25
C ILE A 68 -7.15 -17.40 5.23
N LEU A 69 -7.87 -18.12 6.10
CA LEU A 69 -7.26 -19.11 6.98
C LEU A 69 -7.66 -20.52 6.54
N SER A 70 -6.68 -21.29 6.08
CA SER A 70 -6.90 -22.70 5.74
C SER A 70 -7.09 -23.52 7.02
N LYS A 71 -7.96 -24.54 6.97
CA LYS A 71 -8.27 -25.40 8.12
C LYS A 71 -7.01 -26.04 8.71
N GLU A 72 -6.07 -26.42 7.84
CA GLU A 72 -4.79 -27.05 8.18
C GLU A 72 -3.86 -26.10 8.96
N LEU A 73 -4.10 -24.79 8.90
CA LEU A 73 -3.29 -23.75 9.54
C LEU A 73 -4.01 -23.05 10.69
N VAL A 74 -5.21 -23.49 11.07
CA VAL A 74 -6.01 -22.83 12.12
C VAL A 74 -5.27 -22.77 13.46
N SER A 75 -4.50 -23.80 13.79
CA SER A 75 -3.69 -23.85 15.02
C SER A 75 -2.55 -22.82 15.06
N ALA A 76 -2.19 -22.21 13.92
CA ALA A 76 -1.23 -21.11 13.88
C ALA A 76 -1.85 -19.75 14.27
N SER A 77 -3.18 -19.66 14.30
CA SER A 77 -3.90 -18.47 14.76
C SER A 77 -3.85 -18.37 16.29
N THR A 78 -3.70 -17.16 16.80
CA THR A 78 -3.83 -16.87 18.25
C THR A 78 -5.28 -16.72 18.69
N LEU A 79 -6.23 -16.68 17.75
CA LEU A 79 -7.66 -16.60 18.02
C LEU A 79 -8.24 -18.01 18.21
N LYS A 80 -9.34 -18.08 18.98
CA LYS A 80 -10.08 -19.33 19.17
C LYS A 80 -10.53 -19.89 17.81
N GLU A 81 -10.26 -21.17 17.60
CA GLU A 81 -10.50 -21.88 16.33
C GLU A 81 -11.93 -21.69 15.82
N GLU A 82 -12.93 -21.80 16.68
CA GLU A 82 -14.35 -21.66 16.31
C GLU A 82 -14.74 -20.26 15.80
N LYS A 83 -13.83 -19.28 15.90
CA LYS A 83 -14.02 -17.91 15.40
C LYS A 83 -13.33 -17.63 14.06
N VAL A 84 -12.38 -18.47 13.65
CA VAL A 84 -11.51 -18.18 12.49
C VAL A 84 -11.38 -19.33 11.49
N ALA A 85 -11.91 -20.52 11.79
CA ALA A 85 -11.76 -21.70 10.95
C ALA A 85 -12.32 -21.55 9.52
N ASP A 86 -13.23 -20.61 9.29
CA ASP A 86 -13.84 -20.27 7.99
C ASP A 86 -13.53 -18.83 7.56
N LEU A 87 -12.46 -18.23 8.09
CA LEU A 87 -12.05 -16.87 7.74
C LEU A 87 -11.75 -16.76 6.24
N ASP A 88 -12.60 -16.05 5.51
CA ASP A 88 -12.40 -15.68 4.11
C ASP A 88 -12.86 -14.23 3.89
N LEU A 89 -11.92 -13.31 4.05
CA LEU A 89 -12.13 -11.88 3.90
C LEU A 89 -11.27 -11.33 2.77
N LEU A 90 -11.78 -10.33 2.06
CA LEU A 90 -10.99 -9.52 1.14
C LEU A 90 -10.99 -8.08 1.63
N ILE A 91 -9.83 -7.57 1.99
CA ILE A 91 -9.64 -6.16 2.29
C ILE A 91 -9.32 -5.44 0.97
N VAL A 92 -10.15 -4.46 0.62
CA VAL A 92 -9.93 -3.56 -0.50
C VAL A 92 -9.54 -2.20 0.06
N ARG A 93 -8.29 -1.79 -0.18
CA ARG A 93 -7.71 -0.57 0.39
C ARG A 93 -7.31 0.42 -0.70
N GLU A 94 -7.69 1.68 -0.54
CA GLU A 94 -7.14 2.79 -1.32
C GLU A 94 -5.66 3.01 -0.93
N LEU A 95 -4.79 3.09 -1.93
CA LEU A 95 -3.33 3.01 -1.77
C LEU A 95 -2.56 4.24 -2.25
N THR A 96 -3.20 5.20 -2.92
CA THR A 96 -2.55 6.32 -3.62
C THR A 96 -3.00 7.71 -3.16
N GLY A 97 -4.00 7.80 -2.28
CA GLY A 97 -4.52 9.03 -1.71
C GLY A 97 -4.39 9.11 -0.20
N GLY A 98 -5.31 9.84 0.43
CA GLY A 98 -5.41 9.96 1.88
C GLY A 98 -4.19 10.62 2.53
N ILE A 99 -3.97 10.31 3.81
CA ILE A 99 -2.90 10.94 4.60
C ILE A 99 -1.48 10.61 4.10
N TYR A 100 -1.34 9.59 3.25
CA TYR A 100 -0.04 9.17 2.73
C TYR A 100 0.49 10.10 1.65
N PHE A 101 -0.40 10.75 0.90
CA PHE A 101 -0.06 11.61 -0.26
C PHE A 101 -0.69 13.00 -0.17
N GLY A 102 -1.49 13.27 0.87
CA GLY A 102 -2.11 14.58 1.07
C GLY A 102 -1.10 15.68 1.40
N GLU A 103 -1.35 16.83 0.80
CA GLU A 103 -0.62 18.08 0.98
C GLU A 103 -1.55 19.18 1.54
N PRO A 104 -1.06 20.14 2.33
CA PRO A 104 0.33 20.30 2.77
C PRO A 104 0.80 19.19 3.73
N ARG A 105 2.11 18.99 3.84
CA ARG A 105 2.72 18.12 4.86
C ARG A 105 4.11 18.56 5.28
N GLY A 106 4.52 18.12 6.47
CA GLY A 106 5.86 18.37 7.02
C GLY A 106 5.87 19.47 8.07
N LYS A 107 7.07 19.99 8.34
CA LYS A 107 7.27 21.07 9.32
C LYS A 107 6.70 22.38 8.76
N VAL A 108 5.90 23.07 9.56
CA VAL A 108 5.39 24.39 9.22
C VAL A 108 6.51 25.42 9.39
N LYS A 109 6.74 26.24 8.37
CA LYS A 109 7.86 27.19 8.37
C LYS A 109 7.68 28.24 9.46
N GLY A 110 8.64 28.32 10.38
CA GLY A 110 8.63 29.29 11.48
C GLY A 110 7.76 28.88 12.67
N SER A 111 7.32 27.62 12.75
CA SER A 111 6.68 27.07 13.94
C SER A 111 7.22 25.67 14.28
N GLU A 112 6.94 25.22 15.51
CA GLU A 112 7.22 23.85 15.96
C GLU A 112 6.16 22.85 15.47
N GLU A 113 5.20 23.29 14.64
CA GLU A 113 4.12 22.45 14.16
C GLU A 113 4.57 21.52 13.04
N VAL A 114 4.06 20.29 13.08
CA VAL A 114 4.19 19.30 12.01
C VAL A 114 2.80 18.86 11.62
N LEU A 115 2.50 18.89 10.32
CA LEU A 115 1.18 18.52 9.82
C LEU A 115 1.24 17.44 8.74
N ASN A 116 0.16 16.68 8.64
CA ASN A 116 -0.15 15.80 7.53
C ASN A 116 -1.63 15.99 7.18
N THR A 117 -1.95 16.10 5.90
CA THR A 117 -3.33 16.28 5.45
C THR A 117 -3.96 14.95 5.05
N MET A 118 -5.06 14.56 5.70
CA MET A 118 -5.93 13.49 5.21
C MET A 118 -6.93 14.09 4.22
N ARG A 119 -6.80 13.76 2.94
CA ARG A 119 -7.70 14.25 1.89
C ARG A 119 -8.01 13.14 0.89
N TYR A 120 -9.25 13.12 0.44
CA TYR A 120 -9.69 12.39 -0.74
C TYR A 120 -10.59 13.30 -1.58
N ASN A 121 -10.59 13.09 -2.89
CA ASN A 121 -11.59 13.63 -3.80
C ASN A 121 -12.66 12.56 -4.13
N LYS A 122 -13.72 13.01 -4.79
CA LYS A 122 -14.85 12.15 -5.15
C LYS A 122 -14.44 11.00 -6.07
N ASP A 123 -13.53 11.24 -7.00
CA ASP A 123 -13.13 10.25 -8.00
C ASP A 123 -12.27 9.15 -7.37
N GLU A 124 -11.37 9.50 -6.44
CA GLU A 124 -10.57 8.56 -5.63
C GLU A 124 -11.47 7.62 -4.82
N ILE A 125 -12.51 8.14 -4.18
CA ILE A 125 -13.47 7.34 -3.41
C ILE A 125 -14.34 6.49 -4.35
N THR A 126 -14.77 7.07 -5.47
CA THR A 126 -15.64 6.38 -6.43
C THR A 126 -14.93 5.18 -7.07
N ARG A 127 -13.67 5.35 -7.51
CA ARG A 127 -12.91 4.29 -8.19
C ARG A 127 -12.62 3.10 -7.26
N ILE A 128 -12.24 3.35 -6.01
CA ILE A 128 -11.99 2.26 -5.05
C ILE A 128 -13.30 1.58 -4.64
N GLY A 129 -14.38 2.35 -4.50
CA GLY A 129 -15.72 1.82 -4.26
C GLY A 129 -16.17 0.86 -5.36
N ARG A 130 -15.99 1.23 -6.63
CA ARG A 130 -16.31 0.35 -7.78
C ARG A 130 -15.57 -0.98 -7.70
N VAL A 131 -14.25 -0.95 -7.46
CA VAL A 131 -13.44 -2.17 -7.29
C VAL A 131 -13.98 -3.02 -6.14
N ALA A 132 -14.33 -2.41 -5.00
CA ALA A 132 -14.86 -3.14 -3.86
C ALA A 132 -16.23 -3.78 -4.15
N PHE A 133 -17.15 -3.08 -4.81
CA PHE A 133 -18.44 -3.62 -5.23
C PHE A 133 -18.29 -4.76 -6.26
N GLU A 134 -17.41 -4.61 -7.24
CA GLU A 134 -17.13 -5.65 -8.23
C GLU A 134 -16.52 -6.90 -7.58
N ALA A 135 -15.60 -6.71 -6.64
CA ALA A 135 -15.00 -7.81 -5.88
C ALA A 135 -16.05 -8.53 -5.00
N ALA A 136 -16.93 -7.79 -4.34
CA ALA A 136 -18.02 -8.35 -3.55
C ALA A 136 -18.99 -9.18 -4.40
N ARG A 137 -19.35 -8.71 -5.62
CA ARG A 137 -20.19 -9.45 -6.58
C ARG A 137 -19.59 -10.78 -7.02
N LYS A 138 -18.26 -10.86 -7.16
CA LYS A 138 -17.54 -12.10 -7.48
C LYS A 138 -17.37 -13.04 -6.28
N ARG A 139 -17.82 -12.62 -5.10
CA ARG A 139 -17.75 -13.35 -3.83
C ARG A 139 -19.16 -13.58 -3.29
N ASN A 140 -19.39 -13.38 -1.99
CA ASN A 140 -20.66 -13.64 -1.33
C ASN A 140 -21.65 -12.45 -1.37
N GLY A 141 -21.40 -11.43 -2.21
CA GLY A 141 -22.28 -10.27 -2.38
C GLY A 141 -22.34 -9.32 -1.18
N LYS A 142 -21.48 -9.49 -0.16
CA LYS A 142 -21.44 -8.64 1.03
C LYS A 142 -20.28 -7.66 0.95
N LEU A 143 -20.56 -6.39 1.26
CA LEU A 143 -19.57 -5.32 1.35
C LEU A 143 -19.78 -4.57 2.66
N CYS A 144 -18.68 -4.32 3.39
CA CYS A 144 -18.66 -3.46 4.56
C CYS A 144 -17.71 -2.28 4.27
N SER A 145 -18.24 -1.06 4.24
CA SER A 145 -17.43 0.15 4.20
C SER A 145 -17.01 0.51 5.62
N VAL A 146 -15.72 0.83 5.81
CA VAL A 146 -15.16 1.18 7.12
C VAL A 146 -14.59 2.59 7.05
N ASP A 147 -15.14 3.49 7.86
CA ASP A 147 -14.74 4.89 7.94
C ASP A 147 -14.87 5.43 9.38
N LYS A 148 -14.69 6.74 9.55
CA LYS A 148 -14.83 7.46 10.83
C LYS A 148 -15.72 8.70 10.67
N ALA A 149 -16.92 8.51 10.12
CA ALA A 149 -17.94 9.53 9.97
C ALA A 149 -18.56 10.00 11.30
#